data_AF-A0AAN8N3Z4-F1
#
_entry.id   AF-A0AAN8N3Z4-F1
#
_cell.length_a   1.000
_cell.length_b   1.000
_cell.length_c   1.000
_cell.angle_alpha   90.00
_cell.angle_beta   90.00
_cell.angle_gamma   90.00
#
_symmetry.space_group_name_H-M   'P 1'
#
loop_
_entity.id
_entity.type
_entity.pdbx_description
1 polymer ?
#
loop_
_entity_poly.entity_id
_entity_poly.type
_entity_poly.pdbx_seq_one_letter_code
_entity_poly.pdbx_strand_id
1 'polypeptide(L)'
;MKYSTVALAIASFLPITLVIAHGDESLSAIHKRNEFISRRSLAACRDNESAKALFKRSFDRRSALVNQIRKERGLSERSLGDSHRIAKRAFEDVSKIDHNSTFAEAKFDTDSSVLFSGNTSCLLMPEVTEGPYFVSGEYVRTDITDGQVGVPLYLDIQVIDTNTCEPVSSAYFDAWHTNATGVYSGVVANGNGVGESDPTNIDNTFCRGVQFTDSDGVIKFKTIFPGHYSGRTTHIHIMSHKGGTVHANGTYSGHGRVTHVGQLFFDEDLRTAVEDLVPYNTNTQRVISNDQDRIAHQQAENDYDPFVKYAYLGDSVADGILAWITVGIDQNAEIDPYVATELTEDGGVVVGNRGVVGTGEEVDEVPSGQPEEPSGPTETSSGIVNFSVLRTLCGSRRGALRFLERT
;
A
#
# COMPACT_ATOMS: atom_id res chain seq x y z
N MET A 1 -65.27 6.51 -44.08
CA MET A 1 -64.79 6.67 -42.69
C MET A 1 -63.28 6.52 -42.68
N LYS A 2 -62.59 7.58 -42.23
CA LYS A 2 -61.20 7.69 -41.73
C LYS A 2 -60.04 7.20 -42.60
N TYR A 3 -59.36 8.18 -43.19
CA TYR A 3 -57.97 8.17 -43.66
C TYR A 3 -56.98 8.12 -42.47
N SER A 4 -55.81 7.51 -42.66
CA SER A 4 -54.65 7.68 -41.78
C SER A 4 -53.40 7.92 -42.63
N THR A 5 -52.71 9.03 -42.35
CA THR A 5 -51.47 9.48 -42.98
C THR A 5 -50.44 9.82 -41.89
N VAL A 6 -49.29 9.11 -41.95
CA VAL A 6 -47.88 9.56 -41.85
C VAL A 6 -47.46 10.63 -40.81
N ALA A 7 -46.40 10.33 -40.04
CA ALA A 7 -45.31 11.26 -39.64
C ALA A 7 -44.14 10.43 -39.06
N LEU A 8 -42.99 10.26 -39.71
CA LEU A 8 -41.79 11.11 -39.85
C LEU A 8 -41.19 11.62 -38.51
N ALA A 9 -40.03 11.06 -38.16
CA ALA A 9 -39.24 11.34 -36.96
C ALA A 9 -38.31 12.55 -37.12
N ILE A 10 -38.19 13.36 -36.08
CA ILE A 10 -37.15 14.39 -35.93
C ILE A 10 -36.54 14.21 -34.52
N ALA A 11 -35.25 13.91 -34.46
CA ALA A 11 -34.48 13.80 -33.23
C ALA A 11 -33.90 15.16 -32.84
N SER A 12 -34.20 15.63 -31.62
CA SER A 12 -33.67 16.86 -31.05
C SER A 12 -32.72 16.53 -29.88
N PHE A 13 -31.44 16.85 -30.04
CA PHE A 13 -30.41 16.79 -28.99
C PHE A 13 -30.59 17.95 -28.00
N LEU A 14 -30.69 17.64 -26.70
CA LEU A 14 -30.58 18.59 -25.59
C LEU A 14 -29.24 18.35 -24.87
N PRO A 15 -28.44 19.39 -24.57
CA PRO A 15 -27.20 19.24 -23.83
C PRO A 15 -27.51 19.14 -22.33
N ILE A 16 -27.19 18.00 -21.72
CA ILE A 16 -27.21 17.82 -20.27
C ILE A 16 -25.95 18.48 -19.72
N THR A 17 -26.10 19.59 -19.00
CA THR A 17 -25.04 20.14 -18.17
C THR A 17 -24.85 19.23 -16.96
N LEU A 18 -23.75 18.47 -16.95
CA LEU A 18 -23.29 17.76 -15.75
C LEU A 18 -22.92 18.80 -14.68
N VAL A 19 -23.59 18.74 -13.54
CA VAL A 19 -23.08 19.30 -12.28
C VAL A 19 -22.08 18.27 -11.75
N ILE A 20 -20.79 18.56 -11.90
CA ILE A 20 -19.71 17.77 -11.30
C ILE A 20 -19.67 18.12 -9.80
N ALA A 21 -19.95 17.15 -8.94
CA ALA A 21 -19.66 17.25 -7.52
C ALA A 21 -18.13 17.18 -7.35
N HIS A 22 -17.51 18.30 -6.94
CA HIS A 22 -16.06 18.47 -6.76
C HIS A 22 -15.48 17.76 -5.51
N GLY A 23 -15.73 16.45 -5.36
CA GLY A 23 -15.10 15.64 -4.30
C GLY A 23 -13.78 15.00 -4.73
N ASP A 24 -13.74 14.47 -5.96
CA ASP A 24 -12.68 13.58 -6.45
C ASP A 24 -11.47 14.33 -7.05
N GLU A 25 -11.70 15.56 -7.55
CA GLU A 25 -10.64 16.40 -8.10
C GLU A 25 -9.64 16.85 -7.03
N SER A 26 -10.01 16.93 -5.76
CA SER A 26 -9.13 17.45 -4.70
C SER A 26 -8.06 16.44 -4.28
N LEU A 27 -8.43 15.16 -4.06
CA LEU A 27 -7.49 14.08 -3.76
C LEU A 27 -6.60 13.76 -4.96
N SER A 28 -7.15 13.72 -6.17
CA SER A 28 -6.35 13.56 -7.39
C SER A 28 -5.37 14.72 -7.61
N ALA A 29 -5.77 15.96 -7.32
CA ALA A 29 -4.89 17.13 -7.42
C ALA A 29 -3.82 17.16 -6.32
N ILE A 30 -4.14 16.70 -5.10
CA ILE A 30 -3.17 16.53 -4.01
C ILE A 30 -2.18 15.42 -4.35
N HIS A 31 -2.63 14.26 -4.84
CA HIS A 31 -1.76 13.18 -5.32
C HIS A 31 -0.85 13.66 -6.45
N LYS A 32 -1.37 14.36 -7.46
CA LYS A 32 -0.54 14.92 -8.56
C LYS A 32 0.44 16.00 -8.08
N ARG A 33 0.08 16.77 -7.06
CA ARG A 33 0.97 17.77 -6.45
C ARG A 33 2.08 17.09 -5.65
N ASN A 34 1.75 16.08 -4.86
CA ASN A 34 2.71 15.29 -4.08
C ASN A 34 3.61 14.47 -5.00
N GLU A 35 3.10 13.96 -6.14
CA GLU A 35 3.86 13.33 -7.21
C GLU A 35 4.90 14.30 -7.83
N PHE A 36 4.49 15.53 -8.16
CA PHE A 36 5.38 16.54 -8.73
C PHE A 36 6.46 16.99 -7.73
N ILE A 37 6.12 17.06 -6.44
CA ILE A 37 7.07 17.37 -5.35
C ILE A 37 8.02 16.17 -5.13
N SER A 38 7.52 14.94 -5.11
CA SER A 38 8.28 13.69 -4.99
C SER A 38 9.34 13.56 -6.09
N ARG A 39 8.99 13.81 -7.36
CA ARG A 39 9.96 13.79 -8.48
C ARG A 39 11.04 14.87 -8.40
N ARG A 40 10.72 16.06 -7.85
CA ARG A 40 11.73 17.10 -7.56
C ARG A 40 12.59 16.75 -6.35
N SER A 41 12.02 16.09 -5.34
CA SER A 41 12.72 15.65 -4.13
C SER A 41 13.74 14.54 -4.43
N LEU A 42 13.44 13.63 -5.36
CA LEU A 42 14.36 12.57 -5.79
C LEU A 42 15.72 13.07 -6.26
N ALA A 43 15.74 14.10 -7.12
CA ALA A 43 16.99 14.68 -7.61
C ALA A 43 17.78 15.36 -6.48
N ALA A 44 17.07 15.95 -5.51
CA ALA A 44 17.68 16.58 -4.34
C ALA A 44 18.22 15.54 -3.33
N CYS A 45 17.52 14.41 -3.15
CA CYS A 45 17.97 13.34 -2.26
C CYS A 45 19.16 12.56 -2.84
N ARG A 46 19.17 12.34 -4.16
CA ARG A 46 20.25 11.61 -4.86
C ARG A 46 21.62 12.26 -4.66
N ASP A 47 21.68 13.59 -4.69
CA ASP A 47 22.93 14.32 -4.63
C ASP A 47 23.27 14.75 -3.17
N ASN A 48 22.50 14.26 -2.18
CA ASN A 48 22.70 14.52 -0.75
C ASN A 48 23.71 13.52 -0.13
N GLU A 49 24.80 14.04 0.44
CA GLU A 49 25.83 13.23 1.12
C GLU A 49 25.30 12.47 2.35
N SER A 50 24.32 13.03 3.07
CA SER A 50 23.66 12.33 4.19
C SER A 50 22.91 11.10 3.71
N ALA A 51 22.21 11.20 2.57
CA ALA A 51 21.50 10.09 1.95
C ALA A 51 22.48 9.00 1.46
N LYS A 52 23.63 9.38 0.90
CA LYS A 52 24.72 8.45 0.53
C LYS A 52 25.24 7.70 1.76
N ALA A 53 25.50 8.43 2.83
CA ALA A 53 25.96 7.85 4.08
C ALA A 53 24.93 6.89 4.68
N LEU A 54 23.64 7.24 4.63
CA LEU A 54 22.54 6.38 5.09
C LEU A 54 22.43 5.10 4.26
N PHE A 55 22.53 5.20 2.93
CA PHE A 55 22.50 4.01 2.06
C PHE A 55 23.65 3.06 2.41
N LYS A 56 24.87 3.60 2.57
CA LYS A 56 26.03 2.80 2.99
C LYS A 56 25.78 2.12 4.33
N ARG A 57 25.33 2.87 5.35
CA ARG A 57 25.02 2.29 6.68
C ARG A 57 23.92 1.23 6.60
N SER A 58 22.92 1.41 5.74
CA SER A 58 21.85 0.43 5.51
C SER A 58 22.39 -0.87 4.92
N PHE A 59 23.28 -0.78 3.92
CA PHE A 59 23.95 -1.94 3.36
C PHE A 59 24.82 -2.67 4.39
N ASP A 60 25.65 -1.93 5.13
CA ASP A 60 26.51 -2.48 6.18
C ASP A 60 25.68 -3.16 7.28
N ARG A 61 24.58 -2.52 7.71
CA ARG A 61 23.62 -3.05 8.70
C ARG A 61 22.99 -4.35 8.24
N ARG A 62 22.47 -4.41 7.01
CA ARG A 62 21.82 -5.61 6.45
C ARG A 62 22.81 -6.76 6.27
N SER A 63 24.03 -6.45 5.85
CA SER A 63 25.14 -7.40 5.75
C SER A 63 25.55 -7.94 7.13
N ALA A 64 25.57 -7.10 8.17
CA ALA A 64 25.81 -7.54 9.53
C ALA A 64 24.65 -8.40 10.06
N LEU A 65 23.41 -8.00 9.79
CA LEU A 65 22.19 -8.68 10.24
C LEU A 65 22.09 -10.10 9.67
N VAL A 66 22.32 -10.28 8.35
CA VAL A 66 22.28 -11.64 7.77
C VAL A 66 23.32 -12.54 8.41
N ASN A 67 24.52 -12.04 8.68
CA ASN A 67 25.61 -12.82 9.26
C ASN A 67 25.39 -13.11 10.74
N GLN A 68 24.80 -12.16 11.47
CA GLN A 68 24.36 -12.39 12.85
C GLN A 68 23.33 -13.52 12.90
N ILE A 69 22.25 -13.45 12.10
CA ILE A 69 21.20 -14.47 12.08
C ILE A 69 21.76 -15.83 11.66
N ARG A 70 22.63 -15.87 10.64
CA ARG A 70 23.30 -17.09 10.20
C ARG A 70 24.15 -17.71 11.30
N LYS A 71 24.93 -16.90 12.01
CA LYS A 71 25.74 -17.35 13.15
C LYS A 71 24.89 -17.92 14.29
N GLU A 72 23.79 -17.26 14.64
CA GLU A 72 22.84 -17.75 15.65
C GLU A 72 22.22 -19.10 15.25
N ARG A 73 22.16 -19.39 13.95
CA ARG A 73 21.69 -20.66 13.37
C ARG A 73 22.80 -21.68 13.08
N GLY A 74 24.06 -21.40 13.45
CA GLY A 74 25.18 -22.29 13.19
C GLY A 74 25.60 -22.38 11.71
N LEU A 75 25.22 -21.40 10.89
CA LEU A 75 25.55 -21.31 9.47
C LEU A 75 26.81 -20.45 9.27
N SER A 76 27.58 -20.75 8.21
CA SER A 76 28.76 -19.96 7.84
C SER A 76 28.39 -18.54 7.41
N GLU A 77 29.30 -17.57 7.49
CA GLU A 77 29.04 -16.22 6.99
C GLU A 77 28.76 -16.19 5.48
N ARG A 78 28.01 -15.18 5.03
CA ARG A 78 27.63 -14.92 3.64
C ARG A 78 27.80 -13.42 3.34
N SER A 79 28.30 -13.11 2.15
CA SER A 79 28.24 -11.75 1.62
C SER A 79 26.90 -11.51 0.94
N LEU A 80 26.23 -10.40 1.25
CA LEU A 80 25.11 -9.92 0.43
C LEU A 80 25.69 -9.18 -0.78
N GLY A 81 25.10 -9.40 -1.96
CA GLY A 81 25.31 -8.52 -3.12
C GLY A 81 24.16 -7.54 -3.26
N ASP A 82 24.39 -6.45 -4.00
CA ASP A 82 23.30 -5.58 -4.47
C ASP A 82 22.83 -6.10 -5.82
N SER A 83 21.61 -6.65 -5.88
CA SER A 83 21.06 -7.20 -7.12
C SER A 83 20.67 -6.12 -8.14
N HIS A 84 20.82 -4.83 -7.84
CA HIS A 84 20.29 -3.78 -8.70
C HIS A 84 21.26 -3.27 -9.77
N ARG A 85 20.95 -3.67 -11.00
CA ARG A 85 21.00 -2.79 -12.16
C ARG A 85 19.57 -2.60 -12.64
N ILE A 86 19.09 -1.36 -12.75
CA ILE A 86 18.20 -0.81 -13.81
C ILE A 86 17.35 0.36 -13.27
N ALA A 87 17.26 1.42 -14.08
CA ALA A 87 16.41 2.59 -13.90
C ALA A 87 15.10 2.41 -14.68
N LYS A 88 13.91 2.25 -14.06
CA LYS A 88 12.67 2.01 -14.83
C LYS A 88 11.37 2.57 -14.23
N ARG A 89 10.31 2.54 -15.08
CA ARG A 89 9.17 3.48 -15.11
C ARG A 89 7.74 2.86 -15.18
N ALA A 90 7.57 1.53 -15.07
CA ALA A 90 6.25 0.87 -15.22
C ALA A 90 6.15 -0.44 -14.41
N PHE A 91 4.95 -0.83 -13.97
CA PHE A 91 4.73 -2.03 -13.14
C PHE A 91 5.22 -3.34 -13.80
N GLU A 92 4.99 -3.53 -15.10
CA GLU A 92 5.43 -4.75 -15.81
C GLU A 92 6.95 -4.87 -15.92
N ASP A 93 7.67 -3.77 -15.69
CA ASP A 93 9.11 -3.77 -15.60
C ASP A 93 9.58 -4.12 -14.19
N VAL A 94 8.89 -3.64 -13.15
CA VAL A 94 9.23 -3.87 -11.73
C VAL A 94 8.93 -5.30 -11.29
N SER A 95 7.75 -5.81 -11.62
CA SER A 95 7.31 -7.19 -11.25
C SER A 95 8.15 -8.31 -11.88
N LYS A 96 9.03 -7.98 -12.85
CA LYS A 96 9.96 -8.92 -13.50
C LYS A 96 11.41 -8.76 -13.02
N ILE A 97 11.67 -7.82 -12.12
CA ILE A 97 12.98 -7.67 -11.50
C ILE A 97 13.17 -8.85 -10.55
N ASP A 98 14.36 -9.45 -10.60
CA ASP A 98 14.78 -10.42 -9.60
C ASP A 98 15.31 -9.67 -8.37
N HIS A 99 14.52 -9.68 -7.29
CA HIS A 99 14.87 -9.06 -6.02
C HIS A 99 15.71 -9.98 -5.12
N ASN A 100 16.06 -11.17 -5.62
CA ASN A 100 16.89 -12.13 -4.92
C ASN A 100 18.36 -11.70 -4.89
N SER A 101 18.85 -11.46 -3.68
CA SER A 101 20.24 -11.09 -3.40
C SER A 101 21.05 -12.25 -2.78
N THR A 102 20.49 -13.46 -2.72
CA THR A 102 21.11 -14.64 -2.09
C THR A 102 22.46 -15.00 -2.71
N PHE A 103 22.55 -14.92 -4.05
CA PHE A 103 23.72 -15.33 -4.83
C PHE A 103 24.37 -14.16 -5.59
N ALA A 104 23.99 -12.92 -5.29
CA ALA A 104 24.55 -11.76 -5.96
C ALA A 104 26.04 -11.61 -5.61
N GLU A 105 26.90 -11.46 -6.62
CA GLU A 105 28.31 -11.13 -6.41
C GLU A 105 28.40 -9.77 -5.72
N ALA A 106 28.95 -9.72 -4.52
CA ALA A 106 29.11 -8.48 -3.75
C ALA A 106 30.09 -7.53 -4.44
N LYS A 107 29.56 -6.59 -5.22
CA LYS A 107 30.29 -5.42 -5.67
C LYS A 107 29.59 -4.21 -5.10
N PHE A 108 30.04 -3.80 -3.91
CA PHE A 108 29.74 -2.47 -3.40
C PHE A 108 30.49 -1.48 -4.31
N ASP A 109 29.86 -1.08 -5.41
CA ASP A 109 30.41 -0.05 -6.27
C ASP A 109 30.21 1.30 -5.58
N THR A 110 31.33 1.88 -5.14
CA THR A 110 31.37 3.20 -4.48
C THR A 110 30.98 4.35 -5.41
N ASP A 111 30.74 4.10 -6.70
CA ASP A 111 30.24 5.13 -7.59
C ASP A 111 28.81 5.55 -7.18
N SER A 112 28.71 6.74 -6.59
CA SER A 112 27.44 7.32 -6.15
C SER A 112 26.37 7.42 -7.24
N SER A 113 26.75 7.41 -8.53
CA SER A 113 25.79 7.34 -9.61
C SER A 113 25.14 5.96 -9.73
N VAL A 114 25.82 4.88 -9.35
CA VAL A 114 25.32 3.50 -9.34
C VAL A 114 24.47 3.23 -8.10
N LEU A 115 24.92 3.69 -6.92
CA LEU A 115 24.17 3.63 -5.64
C LEU A 115 22.76 4.21 -5.76
N PHE A 116 22.58 5.16 -6.68
CA PHE A 116 21.31 5.83 -6.92
C PHE A 116 20.82 5.76 -8.37
N SER A 117 21.43 4.94 -9.22
CA SER A 117 21.01 4.80 -10.62
C SER A 117 19.62 4.17 -10.76
N GLY A 118 19.11 3.53 -9.70
CA GLY A 118 17.74 3.01 -9.60
C GLY A 118 17.02 3.51 -8.35
N ASN A 119 17.29 4.74 -7.88
CA ASN A 119 16.87 5.18 -6.55
C ASN A 119 15.37 5.46 -6.40
N THR A 120 14.58 4.41 -6.19
CA THR A 120 13.22 4.48 -5.64
C THR A 120 13.23 4.76 -4.14
N SER A 121 14.39 4.74 -3.47
CA SER A 121 14.49 4.85 -2.00
C SER A 121 14.02 6.19 -1.43
N CYS A 122 13.91 7.23 -2.26
CA CYS A 122 13.40 8.54 -1.88
C CYS A 122 12.13 8.91 -2.67
N LEU A 123 11.50 7.92 -3.31
CA LEU A 123 10.15 8.07 -3.81
C LEU A 123 9.18 7.96 -2.64
N LEU A 124 8.19 8.85 -2.63
CA LEU A 124 7.00 8.62 -1.85
C LEU A 124 6.39 7.29 -2.29
N MET A 125 6.32 6.34 -1.36
CA MET A 125 5.59 5.11 -1.57
C MET A 125 4.12 5.49 -1.84
N PRO A 126 3.50 5.03 -2.94
CA PRO A 126 2.10 5.34 -3.20
C PRO A 126 1.20 4.89 -2.05
N GLU A 127 0.19 5.69 -1.72
CA GLU A 127 -0.80 5.30 -0.72
C GLU A 127 -1.72 4.22 -1.30
N VAL A 128 -1.95 3.15 -0.55
CA VAL A 128 -2.96 2.14 -0.87
C VAL A 128 -3.88 1.90 0.33
N THR A 129 -4.90 1.08 0.15
CA THR A 129 -5.83 0.75 1.24
C THR A 129 -5.16 -0.11 2.32
N GLU A 130 -5.53 0.18 3.56
CA GLU A 130 -5.38 -0.62 4.76
C GLU A 130 -6.11 -1.98 4.66
N GLY A 131 -7.12 -2.07 3.79
CA GLY A 131 -7.92 -3.28 3.65
C GLY A 131 -8.82 -3.55 4.86
N PRO A 132 -9.57 -4.66 4.84
CA PRO A 132 -10.63 -4.89 5.83
C PRO A 132 -10.13 -5.47 7.17
N TYR A 133 -8.80 -5.62 7.36
CA TYR A 133 -8.23 -6.41 8.45
C TYR A 133 -7.28 -5.65 9.37
N PHE A 134 -7.31 -4.31 9.34
CA PHE A 134 -6.54 -3.50 10.26
C PHE A 134 -7.13 -3.57 11.67
N VAL A 135 -6.25 -3.80 12.66
CA VAL A 135 -6.60 -3.90 14.08
C VAL A 135 -5.84 -2.80 14.82
N SER A 136 -6.53 -1.97 15.61
CA SER A 136 -5.87 -0.97 16.46
C SER A 136 -5.55 -1.53 17.85
N GLY A 137 -4.66 -0.88 18.61
CA GLY A 137 -4.33 -1.29 19.98
C GLY A 137 -3.24 -2.37 20.06
N GLU A 138 -2.48 -2.57 18.98
CA GLU A 138 -1.53 -3.67 18.85
C GLU A 138 -0.31 -3.54 19.78
N TYR A 139 0.43 -4.64 19.96
CA TYR A 139 1.63 -4.67 20.81
C TYR A 139 2.86 -4.08 20.12
N VAL A 140 3.64 -3.29 20.86
CA VAL A 140 4.98 -2.89 20.45
C VAL A 140 5.95 -4.05 20.67
N ARG A 141 6.33 -4.75 19.59
CA ARG A 141 7.16 -5.96 19.66
C ARG A 141 7.88 -6.27 18.36
N THR A 142 9.07 -6.86 18.47
CA THR A 142 9.90 -7.22 17.31
C THR A 142 9.52 -8.60 16.76
N ASP A 143 9.29 -9.58 17.63
CA ASP A 143 8.79 -10.90 17.22
C ASP A 143 7.26 -10.86 17.21
N ILE A 144 6.68 -10.95 16.01
CA ILE A 144 5.23 -10.96 15.79
C ILE A 144 4.74 -12.36 15.40
N THR A 145 5.58 -13.40 15.48
CA THR A 145 5.20 -14.75 15.03
C THR A 145 4.07 -15.36 15.86
N ASP A 146 4.04 -15.10 17.16
CA ASP A 146 3.17 -15.77 18.15
C ASP A 146 3.09 -17.30 17.95
N GLY A 147 4.24 -17.92 17.65
CA GLY A 147 4.35 -19.37 17.49
C GLY A 147 3.72 -19.94 16.22
N GLN A 148 3.27 -19.11 15.28
CA GLN A 148 2.79 -19.59 13.97
C GLN A 148 3.88 -20.39 13.26
N VAL A 149 3.48 -21.52 12.66
CA VAL A 149 4.36 -22.37 11.87
C VAL A 149 4.46 -21.80 10.45
N GLY A 150 5.68 -21.62 9.96
CA GLY A 150 5.94 -21.11 8.62
C GLY A 150 7.44 -20.90 8.38
N VAL A 151 7.78 -20.41 7.18
CA VAL A 151 9.14 -20.03 6.81
C VAL A 151 9.52 -18.78 7.61
N PRO A 152 10.60 -18.79 8.42
CA PRO A 152 11.00 -17.61 9.17
C PRO A 152 11.34 -16.43 8.25
N LEU A 153 10.77 -15.27 8.53
CA LEU A 153 11.00 -14.03 7.79
C LEU A 153 11.50 -12.94 8.74
N TYR A 154 12.63 -12.33 8.41
CA TYR A 154 13.18 -11.17 9.09
C TYR A 154 13.04 -9.97 8.17
N LEU A 155 12.38 -8.91 8.63
CA LEU A 155 12.07 -7.74 7.83
C LEU A 155 12.86 -6.53 8.35
N ASP A 156 13.61 -5.86 7.47
CA ASP A 156 14.32 -4.58 7.73
C ASP A 156 13.71 -3.49 6.83
N ILE A 157 12.91 -2.60 7.40
CA ILE A 157 12.30 -1.48 6.66
C ILE A 157 13.03 -0.20 7.05
N GLN A 158 13.62 0.45 6.06
CA GLN A 158 14.22 1.76 6.18
C GLN A 158 13.19 2.83 5.85
N VAL A 159 12.92 3.76 6.75
CA VAL A 159 11.92 4.83 6.55
C VAL A 159 12.63 6.17 6.33
N ILE A 160 12.25 6.87 5.27
CA ILE A 160 12.81 8.16 4.89
C ILE A 160 11.67 9.17 4.72
N ASP A 161 11.86 10.40 5.20
CA ASP A 161 10.92 11.49 4.93
C ASP A 161 11.23 12.08 3.54
N THR A 162 10.27 12.03 2.63
CA THR A 162 10.46 12.51 1.26
C THR A 162 10.62 14.02 1.17
N ASN A 163 10.21 14.78 2.20
CA ASN A 163 10.38 16.23 2.21
C ASN A 163 11.81 16.65 2.57
N THR A 164 12.52 15.85 3.36
CA THR A 164 13.83 16.19 3.92
C THR A 164 14.96 15.27 3.44
N CYS A 165 14.62 14.10 2.88
CA CYS A 165 15.55 13.02 2.55
C CYS A 165 16.29 12.43 3.77
N GLU A 166 15.84 12.72 4.98
CA GLU A 166 16.44 12.26 6.21
C GLU A 166 15.67 11.05 6.76
N PRO A 167 16.32 10.20 7.57
CA PRO A 167 15.62 9.12 8.25
C PRO A 167 14.51 9.62 9.17
N VAL A 168 13.39 8.89 9.18
CA VAL A 168 12.30 9.15 10.12
C VAL A 168 12.58 8.44 11.43
N SER A 169 13.07 9.14 12.46
CA SER A 169 13.39 8.54 13.78
C SER A 169 12.35 8.83 14.88
N SER A 170 11.09 9.04 14.49
CA SER A 170 10.05 9.57 15.37
C SER A 170 8.64 9.03 15.09
N ALA A 171 8.55 7.87 14.42
CA ALA A 171 7.27 7.30 14.00
C ALA A 171 7.09 5.88 14.54
N TYR A 172 5.84 5.55 14.85
CA TYR A 172 5.43 4.16 15.05
C TYR A 172 4.97 3.59 13.71
N PHE A 173 5.21 2.31 13.51
CA PHE A 173 4.80 1.57 12.32
C PHE A 173 4.16 0.27 12.72
N ASP A 174 2.91 0.10 12.33
CA ASP A 174 2.20 -1.16 12.38
C ASP A 174 2.59 -1.99 11.16
N ALA A 175 2.75 -3.29 11.37
CA ALA A 175 2.84 -4.27 10.30
C ALA A 175 1.91 -5.43 10.61
N TRP A 176 1.11 -5.85 9.63
CA TRP A 176 0.24 -7.01 9.75
C TRP A 176 0.18 -7.81 8.45
N HIS A 177 0.02 -9.13 8.59
CA HIS A 177 -0.18 -10.02 7.46
C HIS A 177 -0.89 -11.32 7.89
N THR A 178 -1.21 -12.16 6.92
CA THR A 178 -1.79 -13.49 7.14
C THR A 178 -0.78 -14.47 7.71
N ASN A 179 -1.26 -15.49 8.43
CA ASN A 179 -0.45 -16.69 8.66
C ASN A 179 -0.21 -17.48 7.36
N ALA A 180 0.52 -18.60 7.46
CA ALA A 180 0.91 -19.43 6.30
C ALA A 180 -0.28 -19.97 5.46
N THR A 181 -1.49 -20.02 6.02
CA THR A 181 -2.70 -20.52 5.34
C THR A 181 -3.68 -19.41 4.96
N GLY A 182 -3.26 -18.14 5.01
CA GLY A 182 -4.07 -17.03 4.53
C GLY A 182 -5.14 -16.55 5.53
N VAL A 183 -4.88 -16.63 6.84
CA VAL A 183 -5.76 -16.13 7.90
C VAL A 183 -5.12 -14.94 8.60
N TYR A 184 -5.84 -13.82 8.71
CA TYR A 184 -5.47 -12.69 9.57
C TYR A 184 -5.95 -12.94 11.00
N SER A 185 -5.09 -12.71 11.99
CA SER A 185 -5.50 -12.74 13.40
C SER A 185 -6.40 -11.55 13.75
N GLY A 186 -7.10 -11.58 14.88
CA GLY A 186 -7.75 -10.38 15.45
C GLY A 186 -8.97 -9.89 14.68
N VAL A 187 -9.43 -10.63 13.66
CA VAL A 187 -10.60 -10.27 12.86
C VAL A 187 -11.42 -11.52 12.54
N VAL A 188 -12.71 -11.45 12.80
CA VAL A 188 -13.68 -12.50 12.46
C VAL A 188 -14.59 -11.94 11.37
N ALA A 189 -14.37 -12.37 10.13
CA ALA A 189 -15.08 -11.85 8.98
C ALA A 189 -15.18 -12.88 7.85
N ASN A 190 -16.23 -12.79 7.04
CA ASN A 190 -16.35 -13.54 5.81
C ASN A 190 -15.16 -13.21 4.86
N GLY A 191 -14.53 -14.25 4.30
CA GLY A 191 -13.34 -14.11 3.45
C GLY A 191 -11.99 -14.09 4.18
N ASN A 192 -11.96 -14.08 5.52
CA ASN A 192 -10.73 -14.21 6.30
C ASN A 192 -10.34 -15.68 6.58
N GLY A 193 -10.10 -16.48 5.53
CA GLY A 193 -9.75 -17.89 5.67
C GLY A 193 -10.77 -18.68 6.51
N VAL A 194 -10.37 -19.24 7.67
CA VAL A 194 -11.28 -19.92 8.62
C VAL A 194 -12.40 -18.99 9.15
N GLY A 195 -12.28 -17.68 8.96
CA GLY A 195 -13.39 -16.73 8.93
C GLY A 195 -14.29 -16.73 10.16
N GLU A 196 -15.60 -16.57 9.94
CA GLU A 196 -16.65 -16.59 10.98
C GLU A 196 -16.76 -17.92 11.73
N SER A 197 -16.16 -19.00 11.20
CA SER A 197 -16.24 -20.31 11.82
C SER A 197 -15.33 -20.44 13.06
N ASP A 198 -14.42 -19.49 13.28
CA ASP A 198 -13.60 -19.39 14.48
C ASP A 198 -13.77 -18.01 15.17
N PRO A 199 -14.75 -17.88 16.08
CA PRO A 199 -14.94 -16.63 16.82
C PRO A 199 -13.79 -16.33 17.78
N THR A 200 -12.97 -17.33 18.14
CA THR A 200 -11.82 -17.11 19.05
C THR A 200 -10.69 -16.36 18.37
N ASN A 201 -10.70 -16.28 17.04
CA ASN A 201 -9.70 -15.54 16.29
C ASN A 201 -9.68 -14.03 16.61
N ILE A 202 -10.77 -13.47 17.14
CA ILE A 202 -10.86 -12.07 17.53
C ILE A 202 -9.80 -11.68 18.59
N ASP A 203 -9.37 -12.63 19.42
CA ASP A 203 -8.39 -12.41 20.50
C ASP A 203 -6.95 -12.78 20.08
N ASN A 204 -6.76 -13.28 18.87
CA ASN A 204 -5.43 -13.65 18.38
C ASN A 204 -4.67 -12.42 17.85
N THR A 205 -3.36 -12.37 18.10
CA THR A 205 -2.50 -11.24 17.68
C THR A 205 -1.36 -11.65 16.76
N PHE A 206 -1.28 -12.92 16.35
CA PHE A 206 -0.19 -13.42 15.51
C PHE A 206 -0.03 -12.64 14.21
N CYS A 207 1.21 -12.53 13.74
CA CYS A 207 1.60 -11.82 12.52
C CYS A 207 1.21 -10.34 12.51
N ARG A 208 1.12 -9.72 13.70
CA ARG A 208 0.85 -8.29 13.86
C ARG A 208 1.71 -7.64 14.94
N GLY A 209 2.06 -6.38 14.76
CA GLY A 209 2.70 -5.60 15.80
C GLY A 209 3.23 -4.25 15.35
N VAL A 210 3.68 -3.49 16.34
CA VAL A 210 4.16 -2.12 16.17
C VAL A 210 5.66 -2.05 16.45
N GLN A 211 6.37 -1.25 15.67
CA GLN A 211 7.75 -0.85 15.92
C GLN A 211 7.88 0.66 15.94
N PHE A 212 8.77 1.18 16.79
CA PHE A 212 9.18 2.57 16.73
C PHE A 212 10.46 2.67 15.92
N THR A 213 10.54 3.64 15.01
CA THR A 213 11.73 3.83 14.18
C THR A 213 12.96 4.22 15.03
N ASP A 214 14.10 3.58 14.77
CA ASP A 214 15.35 3.92 15.44
C ASP A 214 15.98 5.23 14.91
N SER A 215 17.17 5.60 15.40
CA SER A 215 17.86 6.82 14.99
C SER A 215 18.24 6.85 13.50
N ASP A 216 18.38 5.69 12.88
CA ASP A 216 18.63 5.55 11.46
C ASP A 216 17.32 5.39 10.69
N GLY A 217 16.15 5.54 11.32
CA GLY A 217 14.83 5.42 10.69
C GLY A 217 14.43 3.98 10.36
N VAL A 218 14.93 3.00 11.11
CA VAL A 218 14.72 1.59 10.81
C VAL A 218 13.72 0.98 11.76
N ILE A 219 12.84 0.12 11.21
CA ILE A 219 12.03 -0.83 11.98
C ILE A 219 12.37 -2.25 11.56
N LYS A 220 12.29 -3.17 12.52
CA LYS A 220 12.59 -4.58 12.30
C LYS A 220 11.52 -5.48 12.87
N PHE A 221 11.10 -6.45 12.07
CA PHE A 221 10.19 -7.50 12.51
C PHE A 221 10.81 -8.88 12.29
N LYS A 222 10.50 -9.80 13.20
CA LYS A 222 10.67 -11.24 13.03
C LYS A 222 9.28 -11.85 12.95
N THR A 223 9.00 -12.53 11.86
CA THR A 223 7.70 -13.10 11.54
C THR A 223 7.86 -14.40 10.74
N ILE A 224 6.77 -14.89 10.14
CA ILE A 224 6.79 -15.93 9.10
C ILE A 224 6.45 -15.30 7.75
N PHE A 225 6.88 -15.92 6.65
CA PHE A 225 6.43 -15.51 5.32
C PHE A 225 4.90 -15.61 5.23
N PRO A 226 4.19 -14.58 4.72
CA PRO A 226 2.73 -14.59 4.65
C PRO A 226 2.20 -15.64 3.68
N GLY A 227 1.09 -16.28 4.02
CA GLY A 227 0.35 -17.14 3.09
C GLY A 227 -0.60 -16.34 2.21
N HIS A 228 -0.89 -16.82 0.99
CA HIS A 228 -1.89 -16.19 0.14
C HIS A 228 -3.31 -16.34 0.72
N TYR A 229 -4.18 -15.37 0.43
CA TYR A 229 -5.61 -15.48 0.73
C TYR A 229 -6.43 -15.06 -0.49
N SER A 230 -7.71 -15.44 -0.49
CA SER A 230 -8.57 -15.22 -1.65
C SER A 230 -8.67 -13.74 -2.05
N GLY A 231 -8.40 -13.47 -3.33
CA GLY A 231 -8.66 -12.18 -3.97
C GLY A 231 -7.49 -11.20 -3.98
N ARG A 232 -6.33 -11.56 -3.40
CA ARG A 232 -5.13 -10.72 -3.38
C ARG A 232 -3.86 -11.55 -3.56
N THR A 233 -2.81 -10.96 -4.11
CA THR A 233 -1.46 -11.54 -4.08
C THR A 233 -0.88 -11.51 -2.66
N THR A 234 0.20 -12.23 -2.41
CA THR A 234 0.87 -12.29 -1.10
C THR A 234 1.52 -10.94 -0.75
N HIS A 235 1.22 -10.41 0.44
CA HIS A 235 1.71 -9.10 0.87
C HIS A 235 1.85 -8.97 2.40
N ILE A 236 2.55 -7.93 2.83
CA ILE A 236 2.55 -7.43 4.21
C ILE A 236 2.03 -6.00 4.19
N HIS A 237 1.07 -5.69 5.05
CA HIS A 237 0.64 -4.31 5.23
C HIS A 237 1.58 -3.55 6.15
N ILE A 238 1.74 -2.26 5.91
CA ILE A 238 2.43 -1.32 6.79
C ILE A 238 1.59 -0.05 6.97
N MET A 239 1.64 0.53 8.16
CA MET A 239 0.98 1.80 8.44
C MET A 239 1.83 2.64 9.38
N SER A 240 2.06 3.91 9.04
CA SER A 240 2.87 4.81 9.86
C SER A 240 2.01 5.78 10.68
N HIS A 241 2.41 6.01 11.91
CA HIS A 241 1.71 6.85 12.87
C HIS A 241 2.61 7.96 13.42
N LYS A 242 2.01 9.15 13.60
CA LYS A 242 2.69 10.30 14.19
C LYS A 242 2.33 10.46 15.67
N GLY A 243 3.29 10.18 16.54
CA GLY A 243 3.10 10.20 17.99
C GLY A 243 2.42 8.92 18.49
N GLY A 244 1.68 9.02 19.59
CA GLY A 244 1.04 7.87 20.25
C GLY A 244 1.68 7.52 21.59
N THR A 245 1.05 6.61 22.32
CA THR A 245 1.41 6.21 23.69
C THR A 245 1.60 4.71 23.74
N VAL A 246 2.73 4.28 24.30
CA VAL A 246 2.93 2.88 24.68
C VAL A 246 2.45 2.70 26.11
N HIS A 247 1.53 1.77 26.30
CA HIS A 247 0.94 1.45 27.58
C HIS A 247 1.83 0.46 28.36
N ALA A 248 1.59 0.36 29.67
CA ALA A 248 2.39 -0.50 30.55
C ALA A 248 2.28 -2.01 30.22
N ASN A 249 1.18 -2.42 29.58
CA ASN A 249 0.97 -3.77 29.06
C ASN A 249 1.64 -4.01 27.69
N GLY A 250 2.35 -3.01 27.14
CA GLY A 250 3.02 -3.08 25.85
C GLY A 250 2.14 -2.80 24.64
N THR A 251 0.84 -2.51 24.81
CA THR A 251 -0.01 -2.08 23.69
C THR A 251 0.26 -0.63 23.33
N TYR A 252 -0.11 -0.24 22.12
CA TYR A 252 0.09 1.09 21.58
C TYR A 252 -1.25 1.78 21.26
N SER A 253 -1.33 3.07 21.56
CA SER A 253 -2.42 3.94 21.12
C SER A 253 -1.88 5.17 20.37
N GLY A 254 -2.14 5.23 19.07
CA GLY A 254 -1.81 6.42 18.26
C GLY A 254 -2.38 6.37 16.85
N HIS A 255 -3.38 5.51 16.63
CA HIS A 255 -3.88 5.20 15.30
C HIS A 255 -4.72 6.32 14.66
N GLY A 256 -5.08 7.37 15.40
CA GLY A 256 -5.80 8.55 14.86
C GLY A 256 -4.91 9.58 14.15
N ARG A 257 -3.62 9.30 13.94
CA ARG A 257 -2.67 10.19 13.25
C ARG A 257 -1.83 9.43 12.24
N VAL A 258 -2.49 8.75 11.30
CA VAL A 258 -1.81 8.01 10.25
C VAL A 258 -1.18 8.96 9.25
N THR A 259 0.04 8.65 8.86
CA THR A 259 0.85 9.43 7.91
C THR A 259 1.15 8.66 6.62
N HIS A 260 0.96 7.34 6.60
CA HIS A 260 1.15 6.50 5.43
C HIS A 260 0.44 5.16 5.60
N VAL A 261 -0.12 4.64 4.52
CA VAL A 261 -0.64 3.27 4.41
C VAL A 261 -0.08 2.62 3.15
N GLY A 262 0.61 1.51 3.34
CA GLY A 262 1.34 0.83 2.28
C GLY A 262 1.20 -0.69 2.34
N GLN A 263 1.54 -1.35 1.24
CA GLN A 263 1.67 -2.81 1.19
C GLN A 263 3.00 -3.19 0.53
N LEU A 264 3.68 -4.17 1.14
CA LEU A 264 4.93 -4.75 0.66
C LEU A 264 4.63 -6.05 -0.10
N PHE A 265 5.21 -6.20 -1.28
CA PHE A 265 4.98 -7.34 -2.16
C PHE A 265 6.24 -8.20 -2.30
N PHE A 266 6.07 -9.40 -2.85
CA PHE A 266 7.13 -10.40 -3.00
C PHE A 266 7.19 -10.93 -4.43
N ASP A 267 8.39 -11.30 -4.87
CA ASP A 267 8.58 -11.95 -6.17
C ASP A 267 7.78 -13.24 -6.27
N GLU A 268 7.26 -13.53 -7.46
CA GLU A 268 6.51 -14.75 -7.75
C GLU A 268 7.34 -16.01 -7.51
N ASP A 269 8.63 -15.97 -7.86
CA ASP A 269 9.55 -17.08 -7.66
C ASP A 269 9.78 -17.35 -6.16
N LEU A 270 9.84 -16.30 -5.33
CA LEU A 270 9.94 -16.43 -3.88
C LEU A 270 8.66 -17.03 -3.29
N ARG A 271 7.50 -16.47 -3.65
CA ARG A 271 6.19 -16.95 -3.21
C ARG A 271 6.03 -18.44 -3.56
N THR A 272 6.30 -18.80 -4.80
CA THR A 272 6.16 -20.19 -5.30
C THR A 272 7.08 -21.14 -4.53
N ALA A 273 8.35 -20.76 -4.29
CA ALA A 273 9.28 -21.60 -3.53
C ALA A 273 8.83 -21.81 -2.07
N VAL A 274 8.21 -20.80 -1.44
CA VAL A 274 7.66 -20.93 -0.09
C VAL A 274 6.39 -21.77 -0.07
N GLU A 275 5.50 -21.60 -1.07
CA GLU A 275 4.23 -22.32 -1.17
C GLU A 275 4.39 -23.83 -1.35
N ASP A 276 5.54 -24.29 -1.85
CA ASP A 276 5.86 -25.73 -1.93
C ASP A 276 6.06 -26.39 -0.54
N LEU A 277 6.31 -25.59 0.50
CA LEU A 277 6.63 -26.08 1.84
C LEU A 277 5.38 -26.27 2.71
N VAL A 278 5.47 -27.15 3.71
CA VAL A 278 4.45 -27.25 4.78
C VAL A 278 4.62 -26.06 5.74
N PRO A 279 3.54 -25.41 6.21
CA PRO A 279 2.13 -25.73 5.95
C PRO A 279 1.51 -24.99 4.75
N TYR A 280 2.28 -24.17 4.02
CA TYR A 280 1.78 -23.37 2.90
C TYR A 280 1.09 -24.23 1.82
N ASN A 281 1.66 -25.39 1.49
CA ASN A 281 1.09 -26.33 0.52
C ASN A 281 -0.25 -26.97 0.95
N THR A 282 -0.73 -26.71 2.18
CA THR A 282 -2.06 -27.11 2.64
C THR A 282 -3.13 -26.05 2.38
N ASN A 283 -2.73 -24.84 1.98
CA ASN A 283 -3.64 -23.74 1.69
C ASN A 283 -4.35 -23.95 0.35
N THR A 284 -5.65 -24.23 0.40
CA THR A 284 -6.49 -24.48 -0.79
C THR A 284 -7.13 -23.21 -1.34
N GLN A 285 -6.86 -22.04 -0.76
CA GLN A 285 -7.39 -20.77 -1.27
C GLN A 285 -6.84 -20.47 -2.67
N ARG A 286 -7.61 -19.74 -3.48
CA ARG A 286 -7.19 -19.34 -4.83
C ARG A 286 -6.01 -18.37 -4.75
N VAL A 287 -4.92 -18.72 -5.42
CA VAL A 287 -3.77 -17.83 -5.64
C VAL A 287 -4.14 -16.77 -6.69
N ILE A 288 -3.76 -15.52 -6.41
CA ILE A 288 -3.78 -14.39 -7.34
C ILE A 288 -2.34 -13.95 -7.52
N SER A 289 -1.87 -13.86 -8.76
CA SER A 289 -0.53 -13.37 -9.09
C SER A 289 -0.43 -11.84 -8.95
N ASN A 290 0.78 -11.33 -8.80
CA ASN A 290 1.09 -9.92 -8.71
C ASN A 290 0.51 -9.12 -9.90
N ASP A 291 0.59 -9.66 -11.12
CA ASP A 291 0.05 -9.01 -12.33
C ASP A 291 -1.48 -8.96 -12.38
N GLN A 292 -2.16 -9.79 -11.59
CA GLN A 292 -3.62 -9.81 -11.45
C GLN A 292 -4.11 -8.98 -10.25
N ASP A 293 -3.21 -8.54 -9.37
CA ASP A 293 -3.56 -7.81 -8.15
C ASP A 293 -3.55 -6.29 -8.37
N ARG A 294 -4.74 -5.68 -8.41
CA ARG A 294 -4.86 -4.22 -8.63
C ARG A 294 -4.11 -3.37 -7.62
N ILE A 295 -3.93 -3.83 -6.38
CA ILE A 295 -3.24 -3.05 -5.34
C ILE A 295 -1.73 -3.13 -5.56
N ALA A 296 -1.20 -4.26 -6.01
CA ALA A 296 0.20 -4.36 -6.41
C ALA A 296 0.51 -3.37 -7.55
N HIS A 297 -0.39 -3.23 -8.53
CA HIS A 297 -0.30 -2.21 -9.58
C HIS A 297 -0.33 -0.79 -9.01
N GLN A 298 -1.32 -0.47 -8.16
CA GLN A 298 -1.44 0.85 -7.52
C GLN A 298 -0.21 1.20 -6.69
N GLN A 299 0.32 0.24 -5.96
CA GLN A 299 1.49 0.43 -5.10
C GLN A 299 2.75 0.71 -5.91
N ALA A 300 2.88 0.20 -7.14
CA ALA A 300 4.02 0.46 -8.01
C ALA A 300 3.83 1.69 -8.94
N GLU A 301 2.79 2.49 -8.72
CA GLU A 301 2.64 3.75 -9.44
C GLU A 301 3.81 4.71 -9.13
N ASN A 302 3.95 5.75 -9.96
CA ASN A 302 4.97 6.80 -9.77
C ASN A 302 6.41 6.28 -9.75
N ASP A 303 6.69 5.22 -10.51
CA ASP A 303 7.99 4.60 -10.63
C ASP A 303 8.49 3.96 -9.30
N TYR A 304 7.60 3.74 -8.33
CA TYR A 304 7.93 3.07 -7.07
C TYR A 304 8.04 1.55 -7.24
N ASP A 305 8.98 0.96 -6.53
CA ASP A 305 9.16 -0.48 -6.47
C ASP A 305 8.72 -1.01 -5.11
N PRO A 306 7.57 -1.71 -5.03
CA PRO A 306 7.06 -2.18 -3.75
C PRO A 306 7.46 -3.61 -3.40
N PHE A 307 8.32 -4.23 -4.21
CA PHE A 307 8.80 -5.58 -3.97
C PHE A 307 9.98 -5.56 -3.01
N VAL A 308 9.94 -6.40 -1.99
CA VAL A 308 11.05 -6.47 -1.04
C VAL A 308 12.26 -7.14 -1.68
N LYS A 309 13.45 -6.58 -1.45
CA LYS A 309 14.70 -7.30 -1.69
C LYS A 309 14.85 -8.39 -0.65
N TYR A 310 15.42 -9.53 -1.01
CA TYR A 310 15.55 -10.64 -0.07
C TYR A 310 16.79 -11.50 -0.29
N ALA A 311 17.18 -12.23 0.75
CA ALA A 311 18.21 -13.25 0.69
C ALA A 311 17.83 -14.45 1.58
N TYR A 312 18.13 -15.66 1.11
CA TYR A 312 17.97 -16.87 1.91
C TYR A 312 19.02 -16.91 3.02
N LEU A 313 18.55 -17.26 4.21
CA LEU A 313 19.41 -17.41 5.38
C LEU A 313 20.25 -18.69 5.30
N GLY A 314 19.79 -19.72 4.60
CA GLY A 314 20.52 -20.98 4.37
C GLY A 314 20.71 -21.30 2.90
N ASP A 315 20.54 -22.56 2.55
CA ASP A 315 20.65 -23.07 1.17
C ASP A 315 19.29 -23.15 0.48
N SER A 316 18.20 -23.08 1.26
CA SER A 316 16.82 -23.08 0.78
C SER A 316 15.97 -22.01 1.48
N VAL A 317 14.80 -21.70 0.91
CA VAL A 317 13.80 -20.84 1.57
C VAL A 317 13.37 -21.36 2.94
N ALA A 318 13.39 -22.68 3.17
CA ALA A 318 12.99 -23.28 4.45
C ALA A 318 13.89 -22.85 5.62
N ASP A 319 15.13 -22.49 5.34
CA ASP A 319 16.10 -22.02 6.34
C ASP A 319 15.80 -20.59 6.81
N GLY A 320 14.84 -19.91 6.17
CA GLY A 320 14.37 -18.57 6.45
C GLY A 320 14.92 -17.52 5.48
N ILE A 321 14.32 -16.34 5.56
CA ILE A 321 14.51 -15.24 4.61
C ILE A 321 14.84 -13.96 5.40
N LEU A 322 15.85 -13.23 4.98
CA LEU A 322 15.99 -11.80 5.31
C LEU A 322 15.41 -11.00 4.15
N ALA A 323 14.41 -10.17 4.41
CA ALA A 323 13.82 -9.25 3.44
C ALA A 323 14.02 -7.79 3.89
N TRP A 324 14.17 -6.88 2.92
CA TRP A 324 14.34 -5.46 3.21
C TRP A 324 13.79 -4.57 2.10
N ILE A 325 13.39 -3.38 2.49
CA ILE A 325 12.92 -2.32 1.58
C ILE A 325 13.20 -0.95 2.20
N THR A 326 13.22 0.09 1.37
CA THR A 326 13.22 1.48 1.83
C THR A 326 11.92 2.13 1.41
N VAL A 327 11.20 2.70 2.38
CA VAL A 327 9.90 3.35 2.21
C VAL A 327 10.06 4.85 2.42
N GLY A 328 9.68 5.63 1.42
CA GLY A 328 9.55 7.08 1.54
C GLY A 328 8.14 7.45 1.99
N ILE A 329 8.01 8.26 3.04
CA ILE A 329 6.72 8.76 3.55
C ILE A 329 6.68 10.29 3.59
N ASP A 330 5.47 10.85 3.62
CA ASP A 330 5.23 12.26 3.95
C ASP A 330 4.74 12.38 5.40
N GLN A 331 5.60 12.84 6.31
CA GLN A 331 5.24 13.01 7.73
C GLN A 331 4.17 14.10 8.01
N ASN A 332 3.75 14.85 6.99
CA ASN A 332 2.71 15.86 7.08
C ASN A 332 1.35 15.36 6.58
N ALA A 333 1.28 14.16 6.01
CA ALA A 333 0.01 13.56 5.63
C ALA A 333 -0.84 13.23 6.86
N GLU A 334 -2.16 13.32 6.70
CA GLU A 334 -3.14 12.92 7.70
C GLU A 334 -4.16 12.01 7.02
N ILE A 335 -4.15 10.74 7.40
CA ILE A 335 -5.03 9.69 6.88
C ILE A 335 -5.91 9.19 8.03
N ASP A 336 -7.19 8.96 7.74
CA ASP A 336 -8.13 8.34 8.67
C ASP A 336 -8.40 6.91 8.19
N PRO A 337 -7.75 5.88 8.77
CA PRO A 337 -7.90 4.51 8.31
C PRO A 337 -9.22 3.91 8.81
N TYR A 338 -9.78 2.99 8.04
CA TYR A 338 -10.78 2.07 8.54
C TYR A 338 -10.16 1.08 9.54
N VAL A 339 -10.71 1.05 10.74
CA VAL A 339 -10.36 0.08 11.78
C VAL A 339 -11.43 -1.01 11.83
N ALA A 340 -11.04 -2.28 11.66
CA ALA A 340 -11.98 -3.39 11.73
C ALA A 340 -12.28 -3.79 13.19
N THR A 341 -11.22 -3.95 13.97
CA THR A 341 -11.25 -4.41 15.35
C THR A 341 -10.28 -3.59 16.19
N GLU A 342 -10.58 -3.41 17.47
CA GLU A 342 -9.67 -2.84 18.45
C GLU A 342 -9.27 -3.92 19.47
N LEU A 343 -7.97 -4.10 19.68
CA LEU A 343 -7.44 -4.91 20.77
C LEU A 343 -7.47 -4.10 22.06
N THR A 344 -8.35 -4.50 22.99
CA THR A 344 -8.52 -3.87 24.29
C THR A 344 -7.89 -4.71 25.40
N GLU A 345 -7.94 -4.23 26.65
CA GLU A 345 -7.52 -5.02 27.82
C GLU A 345 -8.38 -6.28 28.05
N ASP A 346 -9.63 -6.26 27.58
CA ASP A 346 -10.60 -7.36 27.71
C ASP A 346 -10.65 -8.28 26.48
N GLY A 347 -9.78 -8.05 25.48
CA GLY A 347 -9.75 -8.79 24.21
C GLY A 347 -10.13 -7.95 23.00
N GLY A 348 -10.34 -8.61 21.86
CA GLY A 348 -10.66 -7.96 20.59
C GLY A 348 -12.13 -7.54 20.50
N VAL A 349 -12.38 -6.29 20.08
CA VAL A 349 -13.72 -5.70 19.95
C VAL A 349 -13.93 -5.20 18.52
N VAL A 350 -15.01 -5.62 17.86
CA VAL A 350 -15.35 -5.10 16.52
C VAL A 350 -15.76 -3.63 16.63
N VAL A 351 -15.10 -2.77 15.87
CA VAL A 351 -15.36 -1.31 15.84
C VAL A 351 -15.73 -0.82 14.44
N GLY A 352 -15.39 -1.57 13.40
CA GLY A 352 -15.63 -1.21 12.01
C GLY A 352 -17.05 -1.55 11.54
N ASN A 353 -17.80 -0.55 11.08
CA ASN A 353 -19.19 -0.72 10.62
C ASN A 353 -19.33 -0.98 9.11
N ARG A 354 -18.24 -1.31 8.38
CA ARG A 354 -18.35 -1.78 6.98
C ARG A 354 -18.60 -3.30 7.00
N GLY A 355 -19.86 -3.68 7.18
CA GLY A 355 -20.34 -5.03 6.85
C GLY A 355 -19.64 -6.19 7.57
N VAL A 356 -19.14 -5.98 8.79
CA VAL A 356 -18.88 -7.10 9.70
C VAL A 356 -20.25 -7.55 10.20
N VAL A 357 -20.84 -8.52 9.50
CA VAL A 357 -22.14 -9.09 9.87
C VAL A 357 -21.94 -9.90 11.15
N GLY A 358 -22.20 -9.25 12.28
CA GLY A 358 -22.46 -9.89 13.56
C GLY A 358 -23.94 -9.77 13.89
N THR A 359 -24.57 -10.91 14.15
CA THR A 359 -25.94 -11.13 14.64
C THR A 359 -27.09 -11.02 13.60
N GLY A 360 -27.30 -12.10 12.85
CA GLY A 360 -28.59 -12.80 12.89
C GLY A 360 -29.84 -12.16 12.31
N GLU A 361 -29.75 -11.32 11.28
CA GLU A 361 -30.89 -11.06 10.38
C GLU A 361 -30.43 -11.22 8.92
N GLU A 362 -31.17 -12.04 8.16
CA GLU A 362 -30.98 -12.22 6.72
C GLU A 362 -31.06 -10.87 6.02
N VAL A 363 -30.01 -10.51 5.30
CA VAL A 363 -30.06 -9.48 4.27
C VAL A 363 -29.65 -10.12 2.96
N ASP A 364 -30.63 -10.26 2.08
CA ASP A 364 -30.47 -10.70 0.71
C ASP A 364 -29.54 -9.76 -0.08
N GLU A 365 -28.74 -10.38 -0.95
CA GLU A 365 -27.97 -9.80 -2.05
C GLU A 365 -26.76 -8.89 -1.74
N VAL A 366 -25.57 -9.46 -2.01
CA VAL A 366 -24.33 -8.71 -2.28
C VAL A 366 -24.44 -8.12 -3.69
N PRO A 367 -24.34 -6.79 -3.90
CA PRO A 367 -24.37 -6.23 -5.24
C PRO A 367 -23.07 -6.55 -5.98
N SER A 368 -23.12 -7.50 -6.92
CA SER A 368 -22.12 -7.60 -7.98
C SER A 368 -22.32 -6.39 -8.90
N GLY A 369 -21.40 -5.42 -8.85
CA GLY A 369 -21.45 -4.25 -9.72
C GLY A 369 -21.32 -4.63 -11.20
N GLN A 370 -22.45 -4.82 -11.87
CA GLN A 370 -22.60 -4.56 -13.30
C GLN A 370 -23.38 -3.25 -13.47
N PRO A 371 -23.06 -2.40 -14.47
CA PRO A 371 -23.80 -1.16 -14.68
C PRO A 371 -25.16 -1.49 -15.30
N GLU A 372 -26.24 -1.33 -14.55
CA GLU A 372 -27.60 -1.29 -15.11
C GLU A 372 -27.93 0.12 -15.62
N GLU A 373 -28.55 0.17 -16.81
CA GLU A 373 -29.04 1.40 -17.45
C GLU A 373 -30.16 2.07 -16.63
N PRO A 374 -30.22 3.41 -16.55
CA PRO A 374 -31.25 4.07 -15.77
C PRO A 374 -32.62 4.03 -16.44
N SER A 375 -33.57 3.38 -15.78
CA SER A 375 -35.01 3.52 -16.03
C SER A 375 -35.48 4.95 -15.67
N GLY A 376 -36.09 5.64 -16.63
CA GLY A 376 -36.53 7.04 -16.48
C GLY A 376 -37.75 7.22 -15.56
N PRO A 377 -37.91 8.40 -14.91
CA PRO A 377 -39.09 8.70 -14.12
C PRO A 377 -40.22 9.33 -14.95
N THR A 378 -41.43 8.90 -14.61
CA THR A 378 -42.74 9.41 -15.00
C THR A 378 -42.95 10.90 -14.71
N GLU A 379 -43.46 11.65 -15.70
CA GLU A 379 -43.97 13.02 -15.56
C GLU A 379 -45.29 13.08 -14.78
N THR A 380 -45.48 14.14 -13.99
CA THR A 380 -46.78 14.81 -13.82
C THR A 380 -46.61 16.32 -13.88
N SER A 381 -47.56 16.95 -14.57
CA SER A 381 -47.73 18.36 -15.00
C SER A 381 -47.67 19.39 -13.85
N SER A 382 -47.61 20.72 -14.01
CA SER A 382 -48.06 21.70 -15.04
C SER A 382 -47.65 23.10 -14.53
N GLY A 383 -47.31 24.06 -15.39
CA GLY A 383 -47.21 25.47 -14.95
C GLY A 383 -46.56 26.49 -15.89
N ILE A 384 -47.30 26.88 -16.93
CA ILE A 384 -47.42 28.21 -17.59
C ILE A 384 -46.18 29.14 -17.68
N VAL A 385 -45.82 29.47 -18.93
CA VAL A 385 -44.80 30.46 -19.33
C VAL A 385 -45.40 31.86 -19.49
N ASN A 386 -44.65 32.90 -19.16
CA ASN A 386 -44.83 34.24 -19.73
C ASN A 386 -43.45 34.90 -20.00
N PHE A 387 -43.19 35.29 -21.25
CA PHE A 387 -41.96 35.96 -21.70
C PHE A 387 -42.31 37.34 -22.29
N SER A 388 -41.74 38.40 -21.70
CA SER A 388 -41.49 39.73 -22.27
C SER A 388 -40.50 40.41 -21.28
N VAL A 389 -39.43 41.12 -21.62
CA VAL A 389 -39.23 42.22 -22.58
C VAL A 389 -37.71 42.37 -22.85
N LEU A 390 -37.38 42.89 -24.04
CA LEU A 390 -36.09 43.33 -24.55
C LEU A 390 -35.34 44.40 -23.69
N ARG A 391 -34.03 44.49 -23.97
CA ARG A 391 -33.23 45.71 -24.29
C ARG A 391 -32.36 46.42 -23.22
N THR A 392 -31.05 46.35 -23.48
CA THR A 392 -30.06 47.46 -23.73
C THR A 392 -28.90 47.70 -22.74
N LEU A 393 -27.73 47.98 -23.36
CA LEU A 393 -26.51 48.71 -22.91
C LEU A 393 -25.54 47.90 -22.03
N CYS A 394 -24.22 47.88 -22.27
CA CYS A 394 -23.33 48.87 -22.86
C CYS A 394 -22.07 48.17 -23.43
N GLY A 395 -21.47 48.71 -24.49
CA GLY A 395 -20.17 48.30 -25.01
C GLY A 395 -19.17 49.46 -24.98
N SER A 396 -17.87 49.14 -25.08
CA SER A 396 -16.77 49.93 -25.69
C SER A 396 -15.46 49.17 -25.43
N ARG A 397 -14.81 48.54 -26.44
CA ARG A 397 -13.66 49.05 -27.25
C ARG A 397 -12.44 49.47 -26.39
N ARG A 398 -11.17 49.26 -26.75
CA ARG A 398 -10.40 48.78 -27.91
C ARG A 398 -8.92 48.77 -27.45
N GLY A 399 -8.04 47.98 -28.07
CA GLY A 399 -6.60 48.25 -28.02
C GLY A 399 -5.72 47.09 -28.47
N ALA A 400 -5.28 47.11 -29.72
CA ALA A 400 -4.30 46.21 -30.31
C ALA A 400 -3.01 46.98 -30.63
N LEU A 401 -1.83 46.38 -30.40
CA LEU A 401 -0.52 46.74 -30.97
C LEU A 401 0.36 45.47 -30.91
N ARG A 402 0.54 44.73 -32.01
CA ARG A 402 1.60 44.81 -33.05
C ARG A 402 3.04 44.49 -32.55
N PHE A 403 3.48 43.28 -32.93
CA PHE A 403 4.68 42.94 -33.72
C PHE A 403 5.93 43.84 -33.65
N LEU A 404 7.08 43.20 -33.39
CA LEU A 404 8.36 43.51 -34.06
C LEU A 404 9.27 42.26 -34.11
N GLU A 405 9.79 42.01 -35.31
CA GLU A 405 10.68 40.92 -35.70
C GLU A 405 12.16 41.24 -35.45
N ARG A 406 12.92 40.15 -35.48
CA ARG A 406 14.37 39.95 -35.69
C ARG A 406 15.16 41.09 -36.35
N THR A 407 16.36 41.29 -35.82
CA THR A 407 17.62 41.37 -36.58
C THR A 407 18.68 40.53 -35.89
#